data_AF-A0A536DF94-F1
#
_entry.id   AF-A0A536DF94-F1
#
_cell.length_a   1.000
_cell.length_b   1.000
_cell.length_c   1.000
_cell.angle_alpha   90.00
_cell.angle_beta   90.00
_cell.angle_gamma   90.00
#
_symmetry.space_group_name_H-M   'P 1'
#
loop_
_entity.id
_entity.type
_entity.pdbx_description
1 polymer ?
#
loop_
_entity_poly.entity_id
_entity_poly.type
_entity_poly.pdbx_seq_one_letter_code
_entity_poly.pdbx_strand_id
1 'polypeptide(L)'
;MSESTYPAASIGASPIDGAVPAPSRPPASRLILIRHGESTWNRERRIQGQLDPPLSEQGHEQARLVAGRLGRREVEALYTSDLLRASQTAAPIATTLGVEARPMKELREIFLGDWEGLHTTELAERFPDAWDAWTREPSWDVVPRGEGALAFEERVVSALDRLFEEHSHGDAIVVTHGGVIQIALHRVVGRLSPLLQSWAWGNVQAKAGWSVERVRLKDAMASVQLRGIGGVREAYVPRGPVPSTPESIERLTEWARERKAARLRIEPDASPELAVALKAQGFEPASPVQPAHSVILDMKPPEELLKTFRHGRRYNIRAGLRRGTVAEEGKDAAELERQSAAVERRESISLPGRAYYELLLSLLPWCRTYVARDPESKEALAAVLVARHAGRGYSLFAGRTGKHPELMGNDVAWWTAISSCAESGCRDFDFWGVPPPGSGPEHPWHGLGVFKSEFNGREVAYAGAWEVVLSRAGARLLSLEKSARSRVRGIRRNIS
;
A
#
# COMPACT_ATOMS: atom_id res chain seq x y z
N MET A 1 -33.94 -43.81 -52.81
CA MET A 1 -33.01 -44.72 -52.10
C MET A 1 -32.05 -45.22 -53.15
N SER A 2 -30.92 -44.51 -53.27
CA SER A 2 -29.60 -44.92 -52.74
C SER A 2 -28.90 -45.80 -53.79
N GLU A 3 -27.62 -45.64 -54.11
CA GLU A 3 -26.56 -45.04 -53.31
C GLU A 3 -25.39 -44.62 -54.21
N SER A 4 -24.62 -43.70 -53.65
CA SER A 4 -23.46 -43.00 -54.20
C SER A 4 -22.20 -43.85 -54.17
N THR A 5 -21.36 -43.75 -55.20
CA THR A 5 -19.90 -43.68 -55.01
C THR A 5 -19.23 -43.09 -56.26
N TYR A 6 -18.43 -42.04 -56.09
CA TYR A 6 -17.42 -41.59 -57.06
C TYR A 6 -16.15 -41.16 -56.33
N PRO A 7 -14.95 -41.54 -56.81
CA PRO A 7 -13.69 -40.91 -56.41
C PRO A 7 -13.05 -40.05 -57.52
N ALA A 8 -12.33 -39.03 -57.03
CA ALA A 8 -11.14 -38.31 -57.55
C ALA A 8 -11.17 -37.58 -58.92
N ALA A 9 -10.95 -36.25 -58.93
CA ALA A 9 -9.63 -35.62 -59.17
C ALA A 9 -9.69 -34.08 -59.31
N SER A 10 -8.62 -33.44 -58.81
CA SER A 10 -8.16 -32.03 -58.73
C SER A 10 -8.73 -30.91 -59.62
N ILE A 11 -8.87 -29.70 -59.04
CA ILE A 11 -8.58 -28.42 -59.73
C ILE A 11 -8.03 -27.36 -58.74
N GLY A 12 -6.82 -26.86 -59.03
CA GLY A 12 -6.37 -25.45 -58.93
C GLY A 12 -6.53 -24.65 -57.64
N ALA A 13 -5.39 -24.38 -56.98
CA ALA A 13 -5.27 -23.31 -55.97
C ALA A 13 -5.09 -21.94 -56.64
N SER A 14 -5.92 -20.95 -56.25
CA SER A 14 -5.63 -19.52 -56.42
C SER A 14 -5.12 -18.95 -55.09
N PRO A 15 -4.09 -18.09 -55.08
CA PRO A 15 -3.64 -17.42 -53.88
C PRO A 15 -4.64 -16.33 -53.50
N ILE A 16 -5.21 -16.42 -52.31
CA ILE A 16 -6.07 -15.39 -51.73
C ILE A 16 -5.14 -14.38 -51.04
N ASP A 17 -4.63 -13.42 -51.80
CA ASP A 17 -4.03 -12.21 -51.22
C ASP A 17 -5.16 -11.31 -50.71
N GLY A 18 -5.29 -11.26 -49.40
CA GLY A 18 -6.35 -10.49 -48.73
C GLY A 18 -6.29 -10.69 -47.22
N ALA A 19 -5.18 -10.33 -46.59
CA ALA A 19 -5.13 -10.21 -45.14
C ALA A 19 -6.16 -9.15 -44.72
N VAL A 20 -7.28 -9.59 -44.18
CA VAL A 20 -8.24 -8.73 -43.47
C VAL A 20 -7.43 -8.05 -42.36
N PRO A 21 -7.30 -6.71 -42.34
CA PRO A 21 -6.63 -6.03 -41.25
C PRO A 21 -7.38 -6.38 -39.97
N ALA A 22 -6.68 -6.87 -38.96
CA ALA A 22 -7.23 -6.99 -37.62
C ALA A 22 -7.83 -5.62 -37.23
N PRO A 23 -9.04 -5.55 -36.66
CA PRO A 23 -9.64 -4.28 -36.31
C PRO A 23 -8.66 -3.49 -35.43
N SER A 24 -8.23 -2.34 -35.93
CA SER A 24 -7.38 -1.42 -35.17
C SER A 24 -8.12 -1.11 -33.88
N ARG A 25 -7.57 -1.52 -32.74
CA ARG A 25 -8.10 -1.14 -31.43
C ARG A 25 -8.24 0.39 -31.43
N PRO A 26 -9.42 0.96 -31.18
CA PRO A 26 -9.57 2.41 -31.18
C PRO A 26 -8.56 3.00 -30.20
N PRO A 27 -7.96 4.16 -30.51
CA PRO A 27 -7.01 4.79 -29.61
C PRO A 27 -7.66 4.94 -28.24
N ALA A 28 -6.92 4.57 -27.18
CA ALA A 28 -7.44 4.61 -25.83
C ALA A 28 -7.84 6.06 -25.47
N SER A 29 -9.09 6.24 -25.03
CA SER A 29 -9.55 7.49 -24.43
C SER A 29 -8.65 7.87 -23.25
N ARG A 30 -8.40 9.18 -23.09
CA ARG A 30 -7.60 9.71 -21.98
C ARG A 30 -8.39 10.75 -21.20
N LEU A 31 -8.44 10.56 -19.89
CA LEU A 31 -8.87 11.59 -18.96
C LEU A 31 -7.63 12.36 -18.45
N ILE A 32 -7.49 13.62 -18.85
CA ILE A 32 -6.36 14.49 -18.48
C ILE A 32 -6.75 15.29 -17.24
N LEU A 33 -6.22 14.89 -16.08
CA LEU A 33 -6.46 15.58 -14.82
C LEU A 33 -5.47 16.74 -14.63
N ILE A 34 -5.99 17.93 -14.34
CA ILE A 34 -5.23 19.15 -14.11
C ILE A 34 -5.60 19.68 -12.74
N ARG A 35 -4.62 19.82 -11.85
CA ARG A 35 -4.83 20.58 -10.61
C ARG A 35 -4.91 22.06 -10.94
N HIS A 36 -5.82 22.79 -10.30
CA HIS A 36 -5.87 24.25 -10.40
C HIS A 36 -4.50 24.89 -10.11
N GLY A 37 -4.25 26.05 -10.73
CA GLY A 37 -3.04 26.85 -10.46
C GLY A 37 -2.99 27.37 -9.01
N GLU A 38 -1.85 27.92 -8.59
CA GLU A 38 -1.68 28.47 -7.25
C GLU A 38 -2.79 29.49 -6.89
N SER A 39 -3.48 29.29 -5.78
CA SER A 39 -4.42 30.26 -5.21
C SER A 39 -3.73 31.26 -4.27
N THR A 40 -4.40 32.37 -3.96
CA THR A 40 -3.91 33.30 -2.92
C THR A 40 -3.68 32.59 -1.58
N TRP A 41 -4.53 31.63 -1.22
CA TRP A 41 -4.38 30.84 0.01
C TRP A 41 -3.31 29.75 -0.08
N ASN A 42 -2.99 29.21 -1.26
CA ASN A 42 -1.83 28.32 -1.40
C ASN A 42 -0.56 29.10 -1.03
N ARG A 43 -0.43 30.33 -1.56
CA ARG A 43 0.71 31.21 -1.30
C ARG A 43 0.82 31.57 0.19
N GLU A 44 -0.30 31.81 0.85
CA GLU A 44 -0.37 32.08 2.29
C GLU A 44 -0.23 30.80 3.15
N ARG A 45 -0.27 29.60 2.56
CA ARG A 45 -0.31 28.32 3.30
C ARG A 45 -1.51 28.21 4.25
N ARG A 46 -2.67 28.65 3.80
CA ARG A 46 -3.95 28.42 4.47
C ARG A 46 -4.57 27.11 3.98
N ILE A 47 -5.24 26.40 4.88
CA ILE A 47 -5.99 25.20 4.56
C ILE A 47 -7.16 25.54 3.64
N GLN A 48 -7.31 24.77 2.58
CA GLN A 48 -8.30 24.98 1.53
C GLN A 48 -9.14 23.73 1.37
N GLY A 49 -10.45 23.89 1.48
CA GLY A 49 -11.43 22.90 1.05
C GLY A 49 -12.35 23.54 0.02
N GLN A 50 -13.62 23.78 0.37
CA GLN A 50 -14.59 24.38 -0.53
C GLN A 50 -14.69 25.91 -0.45
N LEU A 51 -14.13 26.55 0.58
CA LEU A 51 -13.84 27.99 0.55
C LEU A 51 -12.94 28.30 -0.65
N ASP A 52 -13.26 29.40 -1.31
CA ASP A 52 -12.94 29.56 -2.72
C ASP A 52 -12.13 30.83 -3.03
N PRO A 53 -10.87 30.88 -2.56
CA PRO A 53 -9.98 31.97 -2.90
C PRO A 53 -9.63 31.94 -4.40
N PRO A 54 -9.46 33.10 -5.04
CA PRO A 54 -9.05 33.16 -6.44
C PRO A 54 -7.61 32.67 -6.64
N LEU A 55 -7.23 32.47 -7.90
CA LEU A 55 -5.84 32.29 -8.31
C LEU A 55 -4.99 33.50 -7.89
N SER A 56 -3.72 33.23 -7.57
CA SER A 56 -2.69 34.27 -7.50
C SER A 56 -2.30 34.73 -8.91
N GLU A 57 -1.51 35.80 -9.03
CA GLU A 57 -0.91 36.19 -10.31
C GLU A 57 -0.10 35.04 -10.94
N GLN A 58 0.64 34.30 -10.10
CA GLN A 58 1.39 33.12 -10.53
C GLN A 58 0.45 31.98 -10.96
N GLY A 59 -0.67 31.78 -10.25
CA GLY A 59 -1.70 30.82 -10.64
C GLY A 59 -2.31 31.11 -12.01
N HIS A 60 -2.58 32.39 -12.31
CA HIS A 60 -3.03 32.80 -13.64
C HIS A 60 -1.99 32.52 -14.73
N GLU A 61 -0.70 32.73 -14.44
CA GLU A 61 0.36 32.40 -15.38
C GLU A 61 0.49 30.88 -15.60
N GLN A 62 0.40 30.08 -14.54
CA GLN A 62 0.35 28.61 -14.65
C GLN A 62 -0.81 28.15 -15.53
N ALA A 63 -1.99 28.75 -15.38
CA ALA A 63 -3.16 28.44 -16.20
C ALA A 63 -2.90 28.73 -17.69
N ARG A 64 -2.27 29.87 -18.02
CA ARG A 64 -1.88 30.18 -19.41
C ARG A 64 -0.86 29.20 -19.97
N LEU A 65 0.15 28.82 -19.18
CA LEU A 65 1.18 27.87 -19.62
C LEU A 65 0.59 26.47 -19.88
N VAL A 66 -0.34 26.02 -19.04
CA VAL A 66 -1.05 24.75 -19.24
C VAL A 66 -1.90 24.82 -20.51
N ALA A 67 -2.65 25.90 -20.72
CA ALA A 67 -3.42 26.12 -21.94
C ALA A 67 -2.54 26.06 -23.20
N GLY A 68 -1.40 26.76 -23.19
CA GLY A 68 -0.44 26.73 -24.29
C GLY A 68 0.15 25.33 -24.55
N ARG A 69 0.41 24.55 -23.50
CA ARG A 69 0.87 23.15 -23.62
C ARG A 69 -0.21 22.24 -24.23
N LEU A 70 -1.48 22.52 -23.95
CA LEU A 70 -2.60 21.73 -24.43
C LEU A 70 -3.07 22.12 -25.83
N GLY A 71 -2.79 23.34 -26.29
CA GLY A 71 -3.30 23.92 -27.55
C GLY A 71 -3.04 23.17 -28.86
N ARG A 72 -2.39 22.00 -28.82
CA ARG A 72 -2.20 21.09 -29.96
C ARG A 72 -2.93 19.76 -29.81
N ARG A 73 -3.77 19.62 -28.78
CA ARG A 73 -4.54 18.40 -28.49
C ARG A 73 -5.97 18.58 -28.95
N GLU A 74 -6.48 17.55 -29.61
CA GLU A 74 -7.91 17.38 -29.83
C GLU A 74 -8.50 16.81 -28.55
N VAL A 75 -9.46 17.53 -27.97
CA VAL A 75 -10.21 17.11 -26.78
C VAL A 75 -11.69 17.26 -27.07
N GLU A 76 -12.49 16.32 -26.62
CA GLU A 76 -13.92 16.30 -26.81
C GLU A 76 -14.64 17.18 -25.79
N ALA A 77 -14.13 17.21 -24.56
CA ALA A 77 -14.74 17.93 -23.46
C ALA A 77 -13.72 18.49 -22.47
N LEU A 78 -14.14 19.58 -21.82
CA LEU A 78 -13.45 20.20 -20.70
C LEU A 78 -14.43 20.27 -19.53
N TYR A 79 -14.11 19.59 -18.44
CA TYR A 79 -14.83 19.67 -17.17
C TYR A 79 -14.01 20.46 -16.17
N THR A 80 -14.69 21.14 -15.26
CA THR A 80 -14.04 21.85 -14.16
C THR A 80 -14.82 21.68 -12.87
N SER A 81 -14.12 21.66 -11.73
CA SER A 81 -14.78 22.03 -10.49
C SER A 81 -15.38 23.43 -10.62
N ASP A 82 -16.56 23.63 -10.05
CA ASP A 82 -17.23 24.93 -10.03
C ASP A 82 -16.60 25.94 -9.05
N LEU A 83 -15.56 25.54 -8.30
CA LEU A 83 -14.75 26.47 -7.51
C LEU A 83 -13.95 27.41 -8.44
N LEU A 84 -13.93 28.69 -8.11
CA LEU A 84 -13.36 29.81 -8.84
C LEU A 84 -11.92 29.54 -9.26
N ARG A 85 -11.05 29.06 -8.37
CA ARG A 85 -9.66 28.75 -8.72
C ARG A 85 -9.51 27.70 -9.83
N ALA A 86 -10.39 26.70 -9.85
CA ALA A 86 -10.41 25.69 -10.90
C ALA A 86 -10.98 26.28 -12.20
N SER A 87 -12.10 27.01 -12.10
CA SER A 87 -12.72 27.71 -13.23
C SER A 87 -11.78 28.72 -13.89
N GLN A 88 -11.03 29.49 -13.11
CA GLN A 88 -10.01 30.44 -13.58
C GLN A 88 -8.82 29.73 -14.25
N THR A 89 -8.52 28.50 -13.82
CA THR A 89 -7.50 27.66 -14.48
C THR A 89 -8.03 27.09 -15.80
N ALA A 90 -9.31 26.71 -15.84
CA ALA A 90 -9.97 26.16 -17.02
C ALA A 90 -10.24 27.21 -18.11
N ALA A 91 -10.50 28.47 -17.75
CA ALA A 91 -10.83 29.54 -18.70
C ALA A 91 -9.84 29.70 -19.87
N PRO A 92 -8.52 29.86 -19.66
CA PRO A 92 -7.58 29.96 -20.77
C PRO A 92 -7.49 28.66 -21.59
N ILE A 93 -7.71 27.50 -20.98
CA ILE A 93 -7.75 26.19 -21.66
C ILE A 93 -8.95 26.14 -22.61
N ALA A 94 -10.13 26.53 -22.12
CA ALA A 94 -11.37 26.62 -22.89
C ALA A 94 -11.19 27.52 -24.13
N THR A 95 -10.64 28.73 -23.94
CA THR A 95 -10.36 29.67 -25.04
C THR A 95 -9.37 29.09 -26.05
N THR A 96 -8.31 28.44 -25.59
CA THR A 96 -7.25 27.93 -26.48
C THR A 96 -7.72 26.74 -27.31
N LEU A 97 -8.57 25.89 -26.75
CA LEU A 97 -9.06 24.67 -27.39
C LEU A 97 -10.38 24.86 -28.12
N GLY A 98 -11.06 26.01 -27.92
CA GLY A 98 -12.37 26.27 -28.52
C GLY A 98 -13.49 25.38 -27.95
N VAL A 99 -13.35 24.92 -26.70
CA VAL A 99 -14.32 24.06 -26.01
C VAL A 99 -14.91 24.77 -24.79
N GLU A 100 -16.19 24.54 -24.52
CA GLU A 100 -16.84 25.07 -23.31
C GLU A 100 -16.45 24.27 -22.07
N ALA A 101 -16.13 24.96 -20.97
CA ALA A 101 -15.86 24.33 -19.69
C ALA A 101 -17.17 24.00 -18.96
N ARG A 102 -17.42 22.72 -18.69
CA ARG A 102 -18.60 22.20 -17.99
C ARG A 102 -18.35 22.13 -16.48
N PRO A 103 -18.99 22.96 -15.64
CA PRO A 103 -18.79 22.93 -14.20
C PRO A 103 -19.46 21.71 -13.55
N MET A 104 -18.77 21.06 -12.61
CA MET A 104 -19.28 19.93 -11.83
C MET A 104 -18.99 20.13 -10.34
N LYS A 105 -20.04 20.03 -9.50
CA LYS A 105 -19.91 20.12 -8.03
C LYS A 105 -19.22 18.89 -7.45
N GLU A 106 -19.38 17.75 -8.10
CA GLU A 106 -18.78 16.48 -7.69
C GLU A 106 -17.25 16.48 -7.81
N LEU A 107 -16.68 17.45 -8.54
CA LEU A 107 -15.23 17.66 -8.68
C LEU A 107 -14.66 18.67 -7.68
N ARG A 108 -15.45 19.18 -6.72
CA ARG A 108 -14.95 20.05 -5.65
C ARG A 108 -13.94 19.33 -4.76
N GLU A 109 -12.99 20.10 -4.23
CA GLU A 109 -12.11 19.62 -3.16
C GLU A 109 -12.93 19.17 -1.95
N ILE A 110 -12.33 18.33 -1.12
CA ILE A 110 -12.96 17.89 0.12
C ILE A 110 -13.37 19.10 0.98
N PHE A 111 -14.57 19.06 1.55
CA PHE A 111 -15.00 20.08 2.49
C PHE A 111 -14.31 19.88 3.83
N LEU A 112 -13.50 20.85 4.28
CA LEU A 112 -12.71 20.76 5.50
C LEU A 112 -13.33 21.53 6.67
N GLY A 113 -14.62 21.90 6.55
CA GLY A 113 -15.40 22.46 7.65
C GLY A 113 -14.67 23.61 8.35
N ASP A 114 -14.44 23.41 9.65
CA ASP A 114 -13.87 24.44 10.52
C ASP A 114 -12.38 24.72 10.31
N TRP A 115 -11.69 23.88 9.54
CA TRP A 115 -10.27 24.07 9.26
C TRP A 115 -10.02 25.04 8.11
N GLU A 116 -11.01 25.28 7.26
CA GLU A 116 -10.83 26.11 6.08
C GLU A 116 -10.45 27.55 6.43
N GLY A 117 -9.42 28.05 5.76
CA GLY A 117 -8.88 29.38 5.98
C GLY A 117 -7.86 29.49 7.10
N LEU A 118 -7.64 28.44 7.90
CA LEU A 118 -6.68 28.48 9.02
C LEU A 118 -5.28 28.07 8.58
N HIS A 119 -4.27 28.50 9.33
CA HIS A 119 -2.92 27.95 9.28
C HIS A 119 -2.81 26.72 10.20
N THR A 120 -1.84 25.84 9.92
CA THR A 120 -1.62 24.64 10.74
C THR A 120 -1.28 24.95 12.20
N THR A 121 -0.68 26.11 12.47
CA THR A 121 -0.42 26.59 13.85
C THR A 121 -1.72 26.91 14.57
N GLU A 122 -2.67 27.56 13.90
CA GLU A 122 -3.99 27.86 14.45
C GLU A 122 -4.81 26.59 14.66
N LEU A 123 -4.64 25.56 13.82
CA LEU A 123 -5.29 24.26 14.01
C LEU A 123 -4.82 23.57 15.29
N ALA A 124 -3.51 23.59 15.56
CA ALA A 124 -2.94 22.99 16.76
C ALA A 124 -3.44 23.68 18.04
N GLU A 125 -3.66 24.99 17.99
CA GLU A 125 -4.16 25.78 19.12
C GLU A 125 -5.68 25.63 19.31
N ARG A 126 -6.46 25.69 18.22
CA ARG A 126 -7.93 25.74 18.27
C ARG A 126 -8.60 24.37 18.30
N PHE A 127 -7.93 23.35 17.75
CA PHE A 127 -8.44 21.98 17.64
C PHE A 127 -7.37 20.97 18.07
N PRO A 128 -6.82 21.06 19.30
CA PRO A 128 -5.65 20.27 19.71
C PRO A 128 -5.89 18.76 19.57
N ASP A 129 -7.08 18.26 19.94
CA ASP A 129 -7.40 16.84 19.85
C ASP A 129 -7.54 16.34 18.41
N ALA A 130 -8.24 17.11 17.56
CA ALA A 130 -8.40 16.77 16.14
C ALA A 130 -7.08 16.92 15.36
N TRP A 131 -6.27 17.91 15.71
CA TRP A 131 -4.94 18.11 15.15
C TRP A 131 -3.97 17.00 15.58
N ASP A 132 -4.01 16.59 16.86
CA ASP A 132 -3.26 15.44 17.35
C ASP A 132 -3.71 14.15 16.63
N ALA A 133 -5.03 13.93 16.50
CA ALA A 133 -5.58 12.80 15.74
C ALA A 133 -5.10 12.81 14.26
N TRP A 134 -5.14 13.97 13.60
CA TRP A 134 -4.68 14.15 12.21
C TRP A 134 -3.17 13.91 12.04
N THR A 135 -2.36 14.45 12.95
CA THR A 135 -0.90 14.26 12.90
C THR A 135 -0.50 12.84 13.26
N ARG A 136 -1.27 12.18 14.11
CA ARG A 136 -1.18 10.75 14.38
C ARG A 136 -1.54 9.96 13.13
N GLU A 137 -2.75 10.13 12.61
CA GLU A 137 -3.26 9.44 11.44
C GLU A 137 -4.07 10.42 10.59
N PRO A 138 -3.51 10.86 9.44
CA PRO A 138 -4.23 11.73 8.55
C PRO A 138 -5.45 11.02 7.99
N SER A 139 -6.62 11.32 8.56
CA SER A 139 -7.94 10.95 8.05
C SER A 139 -8.81 12.19 8.02
N TRP A 140 -9.56 12.36 6.94
CA TRP A 140 -10.48 13.48 6.80
C TRP A 140 -11.61 13.44 7.84
N ASP A 141 -11.91 12.27 8.39
CA ASP A 141 -12.97 12.08 9.40
C ASP A 141 -12.68 12.77 10.74
N VAL A 142 -11.43 13.17 10.99
CA VAL A 142 -11.07 13.91 12.21
C VAL A 142 -11.38 15.40 12.10
N VAL A 143 -11.71 15.89 10.90
CA VAL A 143 -11.93 17.32 10.63
C VAL A 143 -13.32 17.74 11.12
N PRO A 144 -13.43 18.64 12.12
CA PRO A 144 -14.71 19.06 12.67
C PRO A 144 -15.60 19.71 11.60
N ARG A 145 -16.83 19.20 11.46
CA ARG A 145 -17.82 19.64 10.46
C ARG A 145 -17.34 19.51 9.01
N GLY A 146 -16.31 18.70 8.74
CA GLY A 146 -15.84 18.38 7.40
C GLY A 146 -16.68 17.30 6.71
N GLU A 147 -16.45 17.13 5.41
CA GLU A 147 -16.87 15.98 4.63
C GLU A 147 -16.03 14.76 5.06
N GLY A 148 -16.71 13.65 5.38
CA GLY A 148 -16.03 12.41 5.73
C GLY A 148 -15.29 11.78 4.55
N ALA A 149 -14.25 11.00 4.82
CA ALA A 149 -13.39 10.42 3.80
C ALA A 149 -14.14 9.52 2.81
N LEU A 150 -15.07 8.69 3.31
CA LEU A 150 -15.87 7.80 2.48
C LEU A 150 -16.82 8.58 1.55
N ALA A 151 -17.51 9.59 2.09
CA ALA A 151 -18.41 10.43 1.29
C ALA A 151 -17.64 11.18 0.17
N PHE A 152 -16.44 11.67 0.49
CA PHE A 152 -15.56 12.28 -0.50
C PHE A 152 -15.13 11.30 -1.60
N GLU A 153 -14.70 10.09 -1.21
CA GLU A 153 -14.30 9.05 -2.15
C GLU A 153 -15.46 8.63 -3.06
N GLU A 154 -16.63 8.32 -2.49
CA GLU A 154 -17.82 7.91 -3.25
C GLU A 154 -18.25 8.98 -4.26
N ARG A 155 -18.28 10.26 -3.84
CA ARG A 155 -18.62 11.39 -4.71
C ARG A 155 -17.65 11.51 -5.88
N VAL A 156 -16.36 11.47 -5.61
CA VAL A 156 -15.33 11.62 -6.65
C VAL A 156 -15.29 10.40 -7.58
N VAL A 157 -15.35 9.19 -7.03
CA VAL A 157 -15.35 7.95 -7.83
C VAL A 157 -16.57 7.90 -8.73
N SER A 158 -17.77 8.22 -8.23
CA SER A 158 -18.99 8.28 -9.03
C SER A 158 -18.89 9.27 -10.19
N ALA A 159 -18.28 10.45 -9.95
CA ALA A 159 -18.05 11.43 -11.01
C ALA A 159 -17.05 10.93 -12.06
N LEU A 160 -15.94 10.33 -11.63
CA LEU A 160 -14.92 9.81 -12.55
C LEU A 160 -15.45 8.63 -13.38
N ASP A 161 -16.17 7.69 -12.77
CA ASP A 161 -16.76 6.55 -13.47
C ASP A 161 -17.75 7.04 -14.55
N ARG A 162 -18.59 8.05 -14.23
CA ARG A 162 -19.47 8.71 -15.22
C ARG A 162 -18.69 9.33 -16.39
N LEU A 163 -17.58 10.03 -16.10
CA LEU A 163 -16.74 10.64 -17.13
C LEU A 163 -16.03 9.59 -18.00
N PHE A 164 -15.61 8.47 -17.41
CA PHE A 164 -15.01 7.35 -18.16
C PHE A 164 -16.05 6.67 -19.07
N GLU A 165 -17.29 6.54 -18.62
CA GLU A 165 -18.39 6.00 -19.43
C GLU A 165 -18.78 6.95 -20.58
N GLU A 166 -18.89 8.25 -20.31
CA GLU A 166 -19.22 9.28 -21.31
C GLU A 166 -18.13 9.37 -22.38
N HIS A 167 -16.86 9.33 -21.99
CA HIS A 167 -15.70 9.42 -22.89
C HIS A 167 -15.06 8.07 -23.15
N SER A 168 -15.84 7.12 -23.67
CA SER A 168 -15.31 5.83 -24.15
C SER A 168 -14.39 5.97 -25.38
N HIS A 169 -14.52 7.10 -26.10
CA HIS A 169 -13.71 7.49 -27.24
C HIS A 169 -13.37 8.99 -27.12
N GLY A 170 -12.15 9.40 -27.46
CA GLY A 170 -11.73 10.82 -27.37
C GLY A 170 -11.14 11.21 -26.01
N ASP A 171 -10.35 12.29 -26.01
CA ASP A 171 -9.75 12.81 -24.78
C ASP A 171 -10.69 13.80 -24.08
N ALA A 172 -10.76 13.74 -22.75
CA ALA A 172 -11.42 14.76 -21.94
C ALA A 172 -10.44 15.38 -20.94
N ILE A 173 -10.57 16.68 -20.67
CA ILE A 173 -9.80 17.39 -19.66
C ILE A 173 -10.68 17.60 -18.42
N VAL A 174 -10.10 17.43 -17.24
CA VAL A 174 -10.75 17.72 -15.95
C VAL A 174 -9.86 18.64 -15.14
N VAL A 175 -10.31 19.87 -14.88
CA VAL A 175 -9.63 20.82 -13.99
C VAL A 175 -10.22 20.74 -12.58
N THR A 176 -9.42 20.30 -11.60
CA THR A 176 -9.88 19.98 -10.25
C THR A 176 -8.77 20.23 -9.20
N HIS A 177 -8.79 19.53 -8.06
CA HIS A 177 -8.00 19.79 -6.87
C HIS A 177 -7.11 18.60 -6.48
N GLY A 178 -6.29 18.78 -5.45
CA GLY A 178 -5.30 17.79 -5.04
C GLY A 178 -5.94 16.50 -4.53
N GLY A 179 -6.94 16.61 -3.64
CA GLY A 179 -7.63 15.46 -3.07
C GLY A 179 -8.38 14.65 -4.13
N VAL A 180 -9.04 15.33 -5.07
CA VAL A 180 -9.77 14.67 -6.18
C VAL A 180 -8.83 13.87 -7.07
N ILE A 181 -7.67 14.44 -7.46
CA ILE A 181 -6.66 13.72 -8.25
C ILE A 181 -6.10 12.53 -7.47
N GLN A 182 -5.90 12.67 -6.16
CA GLN A 182 -5.45 11.55 -5.33
C GLN A 182 -6.47 10.40 -5.33
N ILE A 183 -7.76 10.67 -5.17
CA ILE A 183 -8.81 9.65 -5.29
C ILE A 183 -8.83 9.04 -6.69
N ALA A 184 -8.68 9.85 -7.75
CA ALA A 184 -8.61 9.35 -9.12
C ALA A 184 -7.43 8.37 -9.31
N LEU A 185 -6.25 8.71 -8.78
CA LEU A 185 -5.08 7.83 -8.82
C LEU A 185 -5.32 6.55 -8.03
N HIS A 186 -5.94 6.63 -6.84
CA HIS A 186 -6.30 5.44 -6.06
C HIS A 186 -7.26 4.52 -6.85
N ARG A 187 -8.26 5.10 -7.50
CA ARG A 187 -9.26 4.39 -8.32
C ARG A 187 -8.63 3.69 -9.53
N VAL A 188 -7.77 4.38 -10.27
CA VAL A 188 -7.16 3.87 -11.52
C VAL A 188 -6.03 2.89 -11.27
N VAL A 189 -5.15 3.16 -10.30
CA VAL A 189 -4.02 2.27 -10.02
C VAL A 189 -4.52 0.93 -9.46
N GLY A 190 -5.73 0.88 -8.86
CA GLY A 190 -6.47 -0.34 -8.56
C GLY A 190 -5.78 -1.32 -7.59
N ARG A 191 -4.56 -1.02 -7.15
CA ARG A 191 -3.74 -1.87 -6.30
C ARG A 191 -2.94 -1.03 -5.32
N LEU A 192 -3.14 -1.38 -4.08
CA LEU A 192 -2.44 -0.85 -2.93
C LEU A 192 -0.98 -1.25 -3.06
N SER A 193 -0.06 -0.28 -3.10
CA SER A 193 1.35 -0.60 -2.95
C SER A 193 1.52 -1.44 -1.68
N PRO A 194 2.19 -2.60 -1.71
CA PRO A 194 2.47 -3.33 -0.49
C PRO A 194 3.26 -2.45 0.47
N LEU A 195 3.04 -2.63 1.77
CA LEU A 195 3.73 -1.87 2.83
C LEU A 195 5.24 -1.73 2.57
N LEU A 196 5.87 -2.85 2.20
CA LEU A 196 7.33 -2.93 2.02
C LEU A 196 7.85 -2.18 0.78
N GLN A 197 6.96 -1.76 -0.12
CA GLN A 197 7.26 -0.94 -1.29
C GLN A 197 6.96 0.55 -1.06
N SER A 198 6.32 0.90 0.06
CA SER A 198 6.01 2.29 0.40
C SER A 198 7.24 3.18 0.58
N TRP A 199 7.03 4.49 0.45
CA TRP A 199 8.08 5.49 0.73
C TRP A 199 8.56 5.44 2.17
N ALA A 200 7.61 5.45 3.11
CA ALA A 200 7.86 5.40 4.54
C ALA A 200 8.66 4.15 4.95
N TRP A 201 8.33 2.98 4.39
CA TRP A 201 9.10 1.76 4.66
C TRP A 201 10.54 1.86 4.19
N GLY A 202 10.79 2.41 3.00
CA GLY A 202 12.17 2.60 2.56
C GLY A 202 12.94 3.60 3.42
N ASN A 203 12.28 4.59 4.03
CA ASN A 203 12.95 5.47 5.00
C ASN A 203 13.34 4.70 6.27
N VAL A 204 12.47 3.80 6.76
CA VAL A 204 12.81 2.87 7.86
C VAL A 204 14.04 2.05 7.49
N GLN A 205 14.04 1.43 6.31
CA GLN A 205 15.17 0.58 5.89
C GLN A 205 16.46 1.40 5.70
N ALA A 206 16.37 2.61 5.18
CA ALA A 206 17.51 3.50 5.06
C ALA A 206 18.13 3.83 6.43
N LYS A 207 17.31 4.15 7.42
CA LYS A 207 17.75 4.38 8.80
C LYS A 207 18.23 3.11 9.50
N ALA A 208 17.73 1.94 9.09
CA ALA A 208 18.20 0.64 9.54
C ALA A 208 19.49 0.16 8.83
N GLY A 209 20.09 1.01 7.98
CA GLY A 209 21.41 0.78 7.38
C GLY A 209 21.40 0.21 5.95
N TRP A 210 20.25 0.16 5.29
CA TRP A 210 20.17 -0.13 3.86
C TRP A 210 20.41 1.14 3.04
N SER A 211 20.89 1.01 1.81
CA SER A 211 20.67 2.06 0.80
C SER A 211 19.36 1.74 0.08
N VAL A 212 18.50 2.73 -0.16
CA VAL A 212 17.20 2.51 -0.83
C VAL A 212 17.14 3.32 -2.10
N GLU A 213 16.90 2.65 -3.22
CA GLU A 213 16.68 3.28 -4.52
C GLU A 213 15.23 3.10 -4.99
N ARG A 214 14.70 4.13 -5.65
CA ARG A 214 13.34 4.15 -6.21
C ARG A 214 13.43 4.06 -7.71
N VAL A 215 13.10 2.89 -8.22
CA VAL A 215 13.27 2.56 -9.62
C VAL A 215 11.93 2.72 -10.30
N ARG A 216 11.87 3.66 -11.25
CA ARG A 216 10.75 3.75 -12.18
C ARG A 216 11.03 2.77 -13.32
N LEU A 217 10.10 1.85 -13.51
CA LEU A 217 10.01 0.95 -14.66
C LEU A 217 8.91 1.51 -15.57
N LYS A 218 8.84 1.07 -16.83
CA LYS A 218 7.90 1.60 -17.83
C LYS A 218 6.46 1.73 -17.29
N ASP A 219 5.92 0.64 -16.77
CA ASP A 219 4.55 0.56 -16.22
C ASP A 219 4.53 0.04 -14.77
N ALA A 220 5.66 0.17 -14.05
CA ALA A 220 5.81 -0.34 -12.69
C ALA A 220 6.82 0.50 -11.88
N MET A 221 6.86 0.28 -10.57
CA MET A 221 7.88 0.85 -9.70
C MET A 221 8.47 -0.20 -8.75
N ALA A 222 9.70 0.03 -8.30
CA ALA A 222 10.31 -0.78 -7.26
C ALA A 222 11.04 0.09 -6.22
N SER A 223 10.80 -0.23 -4.95
CA SER A 223 11.67 0.11 -3.83
C SER A 223 12.74 -0.96 -3.71
N VAL A 224 13.97 -0.63 -4.09
CA VAL A 224 15.09 -1.58 -4.06
C VAL A 224 15.97 -1.28 -2.86
N GLN A 225 16.14 -2.28 -2.00
CA GLN A 225 17.05 -2.24 -0.86
C GLN A 225 18.41 -2.80 -1.29
N LEU A 226 19.42 -1.97 -1.19
CA LEU A 226 20.79 -2.26 -1.57
C LEU A 226 21.67 -2.42 -0.33
N ARG A 227 22.48 -3.47 -0.33
CA ARG A 227 23.59 -3.65 0.62
C ARG A 227 24.79 -4.23 -0.08
N GLY A 228 25.96 -4.17 0.54
CA GLY A 228 27.11 -4.93 0.07
C GLY A 228 28.41 -4.44 0.67
N ILE A 229 29.52 -4.91 0.08
CA ILE A 229 30.88 -4.65 0.53
C ILE A 229 31.72 -4.11 -0.63
N GLY A 230 32.46 -3.02 -0.37
CA GLY A 230 33.18 -2.30 -1.41
C GLY A 230 32.26 -1.84 -2.54
N GLY A 231 32.61 -2.17 -3.79
CA GLY A 231 31.79 -1.90 -4.98
C GLY A 231 30.77 -2.98 -5.33
N VAL A 232 30.70 -4.09 -4.60
CA VAL A 232 29.77 -5.19 -4.87
C VAL A 232 28.46 -4.94 -4.13
N ARG A 233 27.33 -5.09 -4.82
CA ARG A 233 25.98 -4.85 -4.27
C ARG A 233 25.07 -6.06 -4.46
N GLU A 234 24.25 -6.32 -3.45
CA GLU A 234 23.05 -7.15 -3.50
C GLU A 234 21.83 -6.23 -3.53
N ALA A 235 20.92 -6.47 -4.47
CA ALA A 235 19.63 -5.83 -4.56
C ALA A 235 18.54 -6.75 -4.03
N TYR A 236 17.72 -6.25 -3.11
CA TYR A 236 16.55 -6.95 -2.56
C TYR A 236 15.29 -6.12 -2.75
N VAL A 237 14.24 -6.75 -3.31
CA VAL A 237 12.95 -6.09 -3.59
C VAL A 237 11.83 -6.87 -2.89
N PRO A 238 11.47 -6.50 -1.64
CA PRO A 238 10.41 -7.17 -0.91
C PRO A 238 9.03 -6.77 -1.41
N ARG A 239 8.17 -7.74 -1.74
CA ARG A 239 6.79 -7.51 -2.22
C ARG A 239 6.71 -6.62 -3.47
N GLY A 240 7.78 -6.60 -4.27
CA GLY A 240 7.86 -5.81 -5.49
C GLY A 240 8.57 -6.56 -6.62
N PRO A 241 8.61 -6.00 -7.84
CA PRO A 241 8.11 -4.66 -8.24
C PRO A 241 6.58 -4.54 -8.20
N VAL A 242 6.04 -3.34 -8.30
CA VAL A 242 4.59 -3.07 -8.26
C VAL A 242 4.14 -2.44 -9.59
N PRO A 243 3.28 -3.12 -10.38
CA PRO A 243 2.88 -4.51 -10.23
C PRO A 243 4.05 -5.49 -10.51
N SER A 244 3.94 -6.71 -9.98
CA SER A 244 4.87 -7.81 -10.26
C SER A 244 4.38 -8.59 -11.48
N THR A 245 4.88 -8.23 -12.66
CA THR A 245 4.61 -8.91 -13.93
C THR A 245 5.92 -9.42 -14.52
N PRO A 246 5.88 -10.41 -15.44
CA PRO A 246 7.09 -10.84 -16.13
C PRO A 246 7.85 -9.66 -16.76
N GLU A 247 7.14 -8.74 -17.42
CA GLU A 247 7.76 -7.56 -18.04
C GLU A 247 8.39 -6.61 -17.00
N SER A 248 7.73 -6.33 -15.87
CA SER A 248 8.30 -5.44 -14.86
C SER A 248 9.53 -6.06 -14.16
N ILE A 249 9.56 -7.39 -13.99
CA ILE A 249 10.70 -8.10 -13.42
C ILE A 249 11.88 -8.15 -14.39
N GLU A 250 11.62 -8.30 -15.69
CA GLU A 250 12.66 -8.21 -16.73
C GLU A 250 13.32 -6.83 -16.71
N ARG A 251 12.53 -5.75 -16.69
CA ARG A 251 13.05 -4.37 -16.59
C ARG A 251 13.82 -4.12 -15.30
N LEU A 252 13.37 -4.67 -14.18
CA LEU A 252 14.10 -4.60 -12.92
C LEU A 252 15.44 -5.33 -13.00
N THR A 253 15.50 -6.46 -13.72
CA THR A 253 16.72 -7.22 -13.94
C THR A 253 17.71 -6.46 -14.83
N GLU A 254 17.23 -5.81 -15.89
CA GLU A 254 18.03 -4.89 -16.72
C GLU A 254 18.64 -3.77 -15.87
N TRP A 255 17.81 -3.08 -15.07
CA TRP A 255 18.27 -2.06 -14.14
C TRP A 255 19.35 -2.60 -13.18
N ALA A 256 19.17 -3.81 -12.62
CA ALA A 256 20.13 -4.40 -11.70
C ALA A 256 21.49 -4.69 -12.38
N ARG A 257 21.48 -5.09 -13.66
CA ARG A 257 22.69 -5.26 -14.48
C ARG A 257 23.40 -3.94 -14.72
N GLU A 258 22.66 -2.89 -15.10
CA GLU A 258 23.22 -1.54 -15.29
C GLU A 258 23.85 -0.99 -14.00
N ARG A 259 23.26 -1.31 -12.84
CA ARG A 259 23.76 -0.94 -11.52
C ARG A 259 24.87 -1.86 -11.02
N LYS A 260 25.32 -2.81 -11.86
CA LYS A 260 26.37 -3.79 -11.55
C LYS A 260 26.13 -4.52 -10.25
N ALA A 261 24.86 -4.77 -9.91
CA ALA A 261 24.51 -5.61 -8.78
C ALA A 261 25.03 -7.03 -9.06
N ALA A 262 25.59 -7.69 -8.05
CA ALA A 262 26.04 -9.07 -8.18
C ALA A 262 24.88 -10.07 -8.10
N ARG A 263 23.80 -9.67 -7.44
CA ARG A 263 22.60 -10.47 -7.23
C ARG A 263 21.38 -9.56 -7.14
N LEU A 264 20.27 -10.00 -7.74
CA LEU A 264 18.94 -9.46 -7.52
C LEU A 264 18.08 -10.54 -6.87
N ARG A 265 17.51 -10.22 -5.71
CA ARG A 265 16.54 -11.04 -4.99
C ARG A 265 15.19 -10.33 -4.96
N ILE A 266 14.13 -11.05 -5.26
CA ILE A 266 12.76 -10.53 -5.26
C ILE A 266 11.84 -11.48 -4.48
N GLU A 267 10.84 -10.91 -3.82
CA GLU A 267 9.75 -11.66 -3.18
C GLU A 267 8.41 -11.04 -3.61
N PRO A 268 7.97 -11.29 -4.85
CA PRO A 268 6.85 -10.58 -5.47
C PRO A 268 5.56 -10.67 -4.67
N ASP A 269 4.79 -9.57 -4.65
CA ASP A 269 3.39 -9.63 -4.24
C ASP A 269 2.54 -10.07 -5.44
N ALA A 270 2.68 -11.36 -5.77
CA ALA A 270 2.04 -12.01 -6.89
C ALA A 270 1.72 -13.45 -6.55
N SER A 271 0.80 -14.03 -7.31
CA SER A 271 0.36 -15.41 -7.16
C SER A 271 1.46 -16.42 -7.57
N PRO A 272 1.44 -17.66 -7.05
CA PRO A 272 2.44 -18.69 -7.36
C PRO A 272 2.67 -18.99 -8.84
N GLU A 273 1.70 -18.71 -9.73
CA GLU A 273 1.82 -18.91 -11.18
C GLU A 273 2.96 -18.10 -11.80
N LEU A 274 3.37 -17.00 -11.16
CA LEU A 274 4.51 -16.19 -11.61
C LEU A 274 5.82 -16.98 -11.61
N ALA A 275 5.92 -18.07 -10.83
CA ALA A 275 7.09 -18.94 -10.77
C ALA A 275 7.54 -19.47 -12.13
N VAL A 276 6.60 -19.74 -13.05
CA VAL A 276 6.93 -20.22 -14.41
C VAL A 276 7.71 -19.16 -15.18
N ALA A 277 7.24 -17.92 -15.14
CA ALA A 277 7.92 -16.81 -15.81
C ALA A 277 9.28 -16.49 -15.17
N LEU A 278 9.37 -16.56 -13.84
CA LEU A 278 10.62 -16.34 -13.11
C LEU A 278 11.70 -17.35 -13.51
N LYS A 279 11.35 -18.63 -13.59
CA LYS A 279 12.27 -19.68 -14.09
C LYS A 279 12.70 -19.41 -15.52
N ALA A 280 11.78 -19.04 -16.40
CA ALA A 280 12.10 -18.69 -17.80
C ALA A 280 13.05 -17.48 -17.91
N GLN A 281 12.99 -16.56 -16.94
CA GLN A 281 13.88 -15.40 -16.84
C GLN A 281 15.20 -15.70 -16.11
N GLY A 282 15.47 -16.95 -15.74
CA GLY A 282 16.71 -17.38 -15.10
C GLY A 282 16.78 -17.12 -13.60
N PHE A 283 15.65 -16.87 -12.93
CA PHE A 283 15.60 -16.86 -11.48
C PHE A 283 15.53 -18.27 -10.91
N GLU A 284 16.20 -18.46 -9.78
CA GLU A 284 16.17 -19.68 -8.98
C GLU A 284 15.44 -19.42 -7.65
N PRO A 285 14.76 -20.42 -7.06
CA PRO A 285 14.19 -20.29 -5.73
C PRO A 285 15.25 -19.90 -4.69
N ALA A 286 14.91 -18.98 -3.80
CA ALA A 286 15.78 -18.48 -2.74
C ALA A 286 15.21 -18.79 -1.35
N SER A 287 16.06 -18.74 -0.33
CA SER A 287 15.57 -18.79 1.06
C SER A 287 14.73 -17.54 1.37
N PRO A 288 13.48 -17.72 1.83
CA PRO A 288 12.55 -16.62 2.06
C PRO A 288 12.99 -15.73 3.22
N VAL A 289 12.81 -14.43 3.03
CA VAL A 289 12.85 -13.39 4.07
C VAL A 289 11.42 -13.05 4.47
N GLN A 290 10.51 -12.86 3.50
CA GLN A 290 9.08 -12.73 3.75
C GLN A 290 8.37 -14.10 3.73
N PRO A 291 7.31 -14.28 4.54
CA PRO A 291 6.45 -15.46 4.47
C PRO A 291 5.81 -15.64 3.09
N ALA A 292 5.86 -16.87 2.57
CA ALA A 292 5.20 -17.23 1.31
C ALA A 292 3.67 -17.42 1.45
N HIS A 293 3.15 -17.50 2.68
CA HIS A 293 1.73 -17.64 2.96
C HIS A 293 1.28 -16.66 4.04
N SER A 294 0.09 -16.07 3.90
CA SER A 294 -0.53 -15.20 4.90
C SER A 294 -2.00 -15.55 5.11
N VAL A 295 -2.58 -15.04 6.21
CA VAL A 295 -4.03 -15.00 6.43
C VAL A 295 -4.49 -13.54 6.38
N ILE A 296 -5.48 -13.28 5.53
CA ILE A 296 -6.06 -11.95 5.33
C ILE A 296 -7.51 -11.99 5.78
N LEU A 297 -7.88 -11.13 6.70
CA LEU A 297 -9.25 -10.95 7.16
C LEU A 297 -9.89 -9.78 6.42
N ASP A 298 -11.00 -10.03 5.74
CA ASP A 298 -11.78 -8.97 5.12
C ASP A 298 -12.52 -8.17 6.21
N MET A 299 -12.38 -6.84 6.19
CA MET A 299 -12.91 -5.97 7.24
C MET A 299 -14.41 -5.76 7.10
N LYS A 300 -15.06 -5.57 8.26
CA LYS A 300 -16.47 -5.19 8.43
C LYS A 300 -16.56 -4.23 9.62
N PRO A 301 -17.67 -3.51 9.80
CA PRO A 301 -17.92 -2.80 11.05
C PRO A 301 -17.68 -3.72 12.27
N PRO A 302 -17.04 -3.26 13.36
CA PRO A 302 -16.61 -4.12 14.47
C PRO A 302 -17.69 -5.04 15.03
N GLU A 303 -18.92 -4.55 15.18
CA GLU A 303 -20.08 -5.29 15.67
C GLU A 303 -20.46 -6.49 14.78
N GLU A 304 -20.20 -6.40 13.48
CA GLU A 304 -20.36 -7.49 12.53
C GLU A 304 -19.10 -8.35 12.44
N LEU A 305 -17.92 -7.72 12.45
CA LEU A 305 -16.64 -8.38 12.31
C LEU A 305 -16.42 -9.42 13.40
N LEU A 306 -16.72 -9.08 14.66
CA LEU A 306 -16.57 -10.02 15.76
C LEU A 306 -17.42 -11.28 15.56
N LYS A 307 -18.58 -11.20 14.90
CA LYS A 307 -19.44 -12.37 14.64
C LYS A 307 -18.79 -13.34 13.65
N THR A 308 -17.90 -12.86 12.79
CA THR A 308 -17.22 -13.67 11.77
C THR A 308 -16.12 -14.57 12.33
N PHE A 309 -15.52 -14.22 13.48
CA PHE A 309 -14.42 -15.00 14.06
C PHE A 309 -14.90 -16.36 14.55
N ARG A 310 -14.02 -17.34 14.72
CA ARG A 310 -14.38 -18.66 15.27
C ARG A 310 -14.83 -18.54 16.73
N HIS A 311 -15.63 -19.50 17.19
CA HIS A 311 -16.24 -19.47 18.53
C HIS A 311 -15.25 -19.20 19.66
N GLY A 312 -14.10 -19.90 19.69
CA GLY A 312 -13.07 -19.73 20.72
C GLY A 312 -12.54 -18.29 20.79
N ARG A 313 -12.14 -17.72 19.65
CA ARG A 313 -11.69 -16.33 19.55
C ARG A 313 -12.74 -15.34 20.05
N ARG A 314 -14.00 -15.48 19.62
CA ARG A 314 -15.11 -14.62 20.07
C ARG A 314 -15.34 -14.73 21.58
N TYR A 315 -15.29 -15.94 22.10
CA TYR A 315 -15.47 -16.20 23.53
C TYR A 315 -14.38 -15.51 24.35
N ASN A 316 -13.11 -15.68 23.98
CA ASN A 316 -11.98 -15.10 24.71
C ASN A 316 -12.01 -13.57 24.70
N ILE A 317 -12.27 -12.95 23.54
CA ILE A 317 -12.40 -11.49 23.42
C ILE A 317 -13.51 -10.99 24.36
N ARG A 318 -14.71 -11.57 24.30
CA ARG A 318 -15.83 -11.19 25.17
C ARG A 318 -15.52 -11.43 26.65
N ALA A 319 -14.80 -12.50 26.98
CA ALA A 319 -14.43 -12.81 28.34
C ALA A 319 -13.45 -11.78 28.91
N GLY A 320 -12.42 -11.39 28.16
CA GLY A 320 -11.47 -10.34 28.57
C GLY A 320 -12.16 -8.99 28.77
N LEU A 321 -12.99 -8.58 27.80
CA LEU A 321 -13.75 -7.33 27.89
C LEU A 321 -14.70 -7.32 29.12
N ARG A 322 -15.42 -8.42 29.39
CA ARG A 322 -16.28 -8.53 30.59
C ARG A 322 -15.51 -8.49 31.90
N ARG A 323 -14.26 -8.96 31.90
CA ARG A 323 -13.34 -8.91 33.05
C ARG A 323 -12.69 -7.53 33.20
N GLY A 324 -13.03 -6.56 32.36
CA GLY A 324 -12.51 -5.20 32.43
C GLY A 324 -11.14 -5.00 31.78
N THR A 325 -10.59 -6.02 31.10
CA THR A 325 -9.34 -5.83 30.36
C THR A 325 -9.56 -4.88 29.20
N VAL A 326 -8.74 -3.83 29.13
CA VAL A 326 -8.76 -2.81 28.09
C VAL A 326 -7.40 -2.80 27.39
N ALA A 327 -7.38 -2.54 26.09
CA ALA A 327 -6.16 -2.26 25.37
C ALA A 327 -6.13 -0.82 24.88
N GLU A 328 -4.97 -0.18 25.07
CA GLU A 328 -4.73 1.21 24.72
C GLU A 328 -3.94 1.29 23.42
N GLU A 329 -4.42 2.09 22.47
CA GLU A 329 -3.64 2.47 21.29
C GLU A 329 -2.56 3.49 21.68
N GLY A 330 -1.34 3.35 21.14
CA GLY A 330 -0.26 4.28 21.40
C GLY A 330 1.00 4.00 20.58
N LYS A 331 2.16 4.35 21.18
CA LYS A 331 3.50 4.17 20.60
C LYS A 331 4.50 3.57 21.62
N ASP A 332 4.04 2.65 22.47
CA ASP A 332 4.84 2.08 23.56
C ASP A 332 5.82 1.00 23.07
N ALA A 333 6.89 1.44 22.41
CA ALA A 333 7.95 0.57 21.90
C ALA A 333 8.65 -0.23 23.01
N ALA A 334 8.75 0.35 24.21
CA ALA A 334 9.41 -0.28 25.35
C ALA A 334 8.59 -1.46 25.88
N GLU A 335 7.27 -1.30 25.99
CA GLU A 335 6.40 -2.41 26.36
C GLU A 335 6.35 -3.49 25.30
N LEU A 336 6.30 -3.11 24.01
CA LEU A 336 6.36 -4.08 22.92
C LEU A 336 7.65 -4.94 23.00
N GLU A 337 8.81 -4.34 23.25
CA GLU A 337 10.06 -5.08 23.45
C GLU A 337 9.97 -6.02 24.65
N ARG A 338 9.48 -5.57 25.81
CA ARG A 338 9.32 -6.41 27.01
C ARG A 338 8.47 -7.66 26.73
N GLN A 339 7.31 -7.46 26.11
CA GLN A 339 6.39 -8.55 25.78
C GLN A 339 6.95 -9.46 24.67
N SER A 340 7.67 -8.90 23.71
CA SER A 340 8.30 -9.64 22.61
C SER A 340 9.48 -10.49 23.07
N ALA A 341 10.28 -10.01 24.03
CA ALA A 341 11.40 -10.76 24.59
C ALA A 341 10.95 -12.06 25.28
N ALA A 342 9.75 -12.09 25.87
CA ALA A 342 9.17 -13.31 26.41
C ALA A 342 8.83 -14.34 25.32
N VAL A 343 8.37 -13.87 24.15
CA VAL A 343 8.13 -14.72 22.98
C VAL A 343 9.45 -15.20 22.37
N GLU A 344 10.45 -14.33 22.24
CA GLU A 344 11.77 -14.68 21.71
C GLU A 344 12.40 -15.86 22.47
N ARG A 345 12.34 -15.83 23.81
CA ARG A 345 12.82 -16.93 24.66
C ARG A 345 12.03 -18.23 24.47
N ARG A 346 10.70 -18.15 24.39
CA ARG A 346 9.83 -19.32 24.27
C ARG A 346 9.96 -20.00 22.90
N GLU A 347 10.01 -19.20 21.83
CA GLU A 347 10.03 -19.70 20.45
C GLU A 347 11.47 -19.86 19.91
N SER A 348 12.50 -19.47 20.68
CA SER A 348 13.92 -19.49 20.26
C SER A 348 14.19 -18.75 18.94
N ILE A 349 13.49 -17.63 18.72
CA ILE A 349 13.63 -16.79 17.53
C ILE A 349 14.53 -15.58 17.81
N SER A 350 14.62 -14.63 16.86
CA SER A 350 15.21 -13.32 17.13
C SER A 350 14.26 -12.23 16.68
N LEU A 351 13.89 -11.34 17.60
CA LEU A 351 13.02 -10.20 17.34
C LEU A 351 13.82 -8.90 17.40
N PRO A 352 13.36 -7.83 16.71
CA PRO A 352 14.03 -6.54 16.80
C PRO A 352 13.98 -5.97 18.22
N GLY A 353 15.00 -5.20 18.60
CA GLY A 353 14.99 -4.44 19.84
C GLY A 353 14.18 -3.14 19.73
N ARG A 354 13.98 -2.48 20.86
CA ARG A 354 13.20 -1.24 21.03
C ARG A 354 13.52 -0.15 20.01
N ALA A 355 14.80 0.08 19.72
CA ALA A 355 15.21 1.12 18.78
C ALA A 355 14.60 0.93 17.37
N TYR A 356 14.39 -0.32 16.93
CA TYR A 356 13.74 -0.59 15.65
C TYR A 356 12.23 -0.36 15.71
N TYR A 357 11.58 -0.67 16.84
CA TYR A 357 10.16 -0.36 17.03
C TYR A 357 9.91 1.15 17.09
N GLU A 358 10.76 1.91 17.78
CA GLU A 358 10.72 3.39 17.79
C GLU A 358 10.91 3.96 16.39
N LEU A 359 11.80 3.35 15.59
CA LEU A 359 11.99 3.73 14.20
C LEU A 359 10.72 3.50 13.35
N LEU A 360 10.04 2.37 13.53
CA LEU A 360 8.77 2.09 12.86
C LEU A 360 7.69 3.10 13.27
N LEU A 361 7.50 3.33 14.58
CA LEU A 361 6.47 4.22 15.12
C LEU A 361 6.69 5.70 14.81
N SER A 362 7.94 6.09 14.50
CA SER A 362 8.29 7.46 14.12
C SER A 362 8.17 7.70 12.62
N LEU A 363 8.59 6.74 11.78
CA LEU A 363 8.63 6.93 10.32
C LEU A 363 7.39 6.40 9.60
N LEU A 364 6.61 5.52 10.23
CA LEU A 364 5.32 5.07 9.74
C LEU A 364 4.24 5.78 10.58
N PRO A 365 3.70 6.93 10.11
CA PRO A 365 2.78 7.74 10.92
C PRO A 365 1.53 6.94 11.34
N TRP A 366 1.08 6.02 10.51
CA TRP A 366 -0.06 5.11 10.72
C TRP A 366 0.29 3.80 11.45
N CYS A 367 1.47 3.71 12.07
CA CYS A 367 1.87 2.57 12.89
C CYS A 367 1.61 2.83 14.37
N ARG A 368 1.03 1.84 15.06
CA ARG A 368 0.58 1.91 16.46
C ARG A 368 0.87 0.65 17.22
N THR A 369 1.14 0.81 18.51
CA THR A 369 1.06 -0.28 19.48
C THR A 369 -0.32 -0.35 20.10
N TYR A 370 -0.79 -1.55 20.42
CA TYR A 370 -2.00 -1.81 21.20
C TYR A 370 -1.61 -2.64 22.41
N VAL A 371 -1.69 -2.05 23.60
CA VAL A 371 -1.21 -2.67 24.85
C VAL A 371 -2.40 -2.98 25.73
N ALA A 372 -2.68 -4.27 25.94
CA ALA A 372 -3.68 -4.70 26.89
C ALA A 372 -3.13 -4.67 28.31
N ARG A 373 -3.91 -4.13 29.25
CA ARG A 373 -3.52 -4.01 30.67
C ARG A 373 -4.52 -4.67 31.59
N ASP A 374 -4.01 -5.17 32.70
CA ASP A 374 -4.80 -5.58 33.84
C ASP A 374 -5.66 -4.39 34.35
N PRO A 375 -6.97 -4.57 34.56
CA PRO A 375 -7.86 -3.48 34.99
C PRO A 375 -7.49 -2.88 36.35
N GLU A 376 -6.95 -3.69 37.26
CA GLU A 376 -6.64 -3.32 38.64
C GLU A 376 -5.19 -2.87 38.76
N SER A 377 -4.24 -3.74 38.40
CA SER A 377 -2.81 -3.50 38.60
C SER A 377 -2.18 -2.59 37.54
N LYS A 378 -2.86 -2.41 36.40
CA LYS A 378 -2.36 -1.72 35.19
C LYS A 378 -1.12 -2.38 34.56
N GLU A 379 -0.73 -3.57 35.01
CA GLU A 379 0.34 -4.35 34.41
C GLU A 379 -0.01 -4.71 32.96
N ALA A 380 0.97 -4.59 32.06
CA ALA A 380 0.78 -4.95 30.65
C ALA A 380 0.76 -6.48 30.45
N LEU A 381 -0.29 -6.95 29.78
CA LEU A 381 -0.57 -8.37 29.55
C LEU A 381 -0.10 -8.84 28.16
N ALA A 382 -0.23 -7.96 27.16
CA ALA A 382 0.18 -8.21 25.78
C ALA A 382 0.37 -6.89 25.04
N ALA A 383 1.17 -6.92 23.98
CA ALA A 383 1.38 -5.78 23.09
C ALA A 383 1.37 -6.24 21.62
N VAL A 384 0.69 -5.49 20.75
CA VAL A 384 0.64 -5.74 19.30
C VAL A 384 1.07 -4.48 18.57
N LEU A 385 1.89 -4.60 17.52
CA LEU A 385 2.27 -3.52 16.62
C LEU A 385 1.59 -3.72 15.27
N VAL A 386 0.75 -2.78 14.89
CA VAL A 386 0.05 -2.78 13.60
C VAL A 386 0.42 -1.53 12.82
N ALA A 387 0.50 -1.66 11.51
CA ALA A 387 0.67 -0.53 10.62
C ALA A 387 -0.40 -0.55 9.54
N ARG A 388 -1.05 0.57 9.29
CA ARG A 388 -2.09 0.70 8.24
C ARG A 388 -1.52 1.34 6.99
N HIS A 389 -1.49 0.62 5.89
CA HIS A 389 -0.99 1.18 4.63
C HIS A 389 -1.93 0.85 3.50
N ALA A 390 -2.33 1.91 2.78
CA ALA A 390 -3.08 1.80 1.55
C ALA A 390 -4.34 0.93 1.79
N GLY A 391 -5.18 1.26 2.77
CA GLY A 391 -6.42 0.52 3.06
C GLY A 391 -6.25 -0.89 3.64
N ARG A 392 -5.05 -1.31 4.04
CA ARG A 392 -4.78 -2.60 4.72
C ARG A 392 -4.14 -2.39 6.08
N GLY A 393 -4.62 -3.08 7.11
CA GLY A 393 -3.89 -3.27 8.37
C GLY A 393 -2.86 -4.39 8.26
N TYR A 394 -1.63 -4.17 8.71
CA TYR A 394 -0.54 -5.16 8.70
C TYR A 394 -0.12 -5.46 10.14
N SER A 395 -0.20 -6.73 10.55
CA SER A 395 0.41 -7.16 11.80
C SER A 395 1.93 -7.28 11.63
N LEU A 396 2.68 -6.40 12.28
CA LEU A 396 4.14 -6.39 12.19
C LEU A 396 4.78 -7.24 13.27
N PHE A 397 4.44 -6.97 14.53
CA PHE A 397 5.01 -7.66 15.69
C PHE A 397 3.96 -7.81 16.78
N ALA A 398 4.10 -8.83 17.62
CA ALA A 398 3.27 -9.01 18.79
C ALA A 398 4.06 -9.75 19.87
N GLY A 399 3.74 -9.46 21.13
CA GLY A 399 4.37 -10.05 22.29
C GLY A 399 3.35 -10.31 23.39
N ARG A 400 3.62 -11.35 24.19
CA ARG A 400 2.91 -11.59 25.46
C ARG A 400 3.80 -12.36 26.43
N THR A 401 3.80 -11.92 27.68
CA THR A 401 4.47 -12.62 28.79
C THR A 401 3.73 -13.86 29.26
N GLY A 402 2.40 -13.91 29.05
CA GLY A 402 1.54 -15.00 29.51
C GLY A 402 1.08 -14.87 30.97
N LYS A 403 1.36 -13.73 31.62
CA LYS A 403 0.79 -13.39 32.93
C LYS A 403 -0.72 -13.19 32.82
N HIS A 404 -1.44 -13.54 33.89
CA HIS A 404 -2.88 -13.40 34.00
C HIS A 404 -3.65 -13.92 32.75
N PRO A 405 -3.44 -15.18 32.33
CA PRO A 405 -4.09 -15.71 31.13
C PRO A 405 -5.61 -15.65 31.22
N GLU A 406 -6.18 -15.69 32.43
CA GLU A 406 -7.60 -15.48 32.71
C GLU A 406 -8.11 -14.11 32.26
N LEU A 407 -7.28 -13.10 32.10
CA LEU A 407 -7.70 -11.77 31.63
C LEU A 407 -7.80 -11.67 30.11
N MET A 408 -7.35 -12.68 29.36
CA MET A 408 -7.42 -12.70 27.89
C MET A 408 -6.76 -11.48 27.22
N GLY A 409 -5.71 -10.93 27.84
CA GLY A 409 -5.08 -9.68 27.38
C GLY A 409 -4.59 -9.73 25.94
N ASN A 410 -4.06 -10.87 25.49
CA ASN A 410 -3.67 -11.04 24.09
C ASN A 410 -4.88 -10.92 23.14
N ASP A 411 -5.99 -11.60 23.45
CA ASP A 411 -7.20 -11.55 22.64
C ASP A 411 -7.79 -10.13 22.57
N VAL A 412 -7.77 -9.40 23.69
CA VAL A 412 -8.23 -8.00 23.75
C VAL A 412 -7.30 -7.07 22.96
N ALA A 413 -5.97 -7.20 23.09
CA ALA A 413 -5.02 -6.37 22.34
C ALA A 413 -5.20 -6.53 20.81
N TRP A 414 -5.34 -7.78 20.35
CA TRP A 414 -5.61 -8.06 18.94
C TRP A 414 -6.98 -7.56 18.48
N TRP A 415 -8.01 -7.74 19.30
CA TRP A 415 -9.35 -7.22 19.00
C TRP A 415 -9.32 -5.70 18.81
N THR A 416 -8.74 -4.97 19.76
CA THR A 416 -8.65 -3.50 19.68
C THR A 416 -7.86 -3.06 18.44
N ALA A 417 -6.75 -3.74 18.12
CA ALA A 417 -5.95 -3.42 16.93
C ALA A 417 -6.72 -3.64 15.62
N ILE A 418 -7.47 -4.74 15.52
CA ILE A 418 -8.28 -5.07 14.34
C ILE A 418 -9.47 -4.11 14.22
N SER A 419 -10.19 -3.85 15.31
CA SER A 419 -11.32 -2.92 15.33
C SER A 419 -10.89 -1.50 14.96
N SER A 420 -9.76 -1.02 15.50
CA SER A 420 -9.18 0.28 15.13
C SER A 420 -8.89 0.36 13.62
N CYS A 421 -8.40 -0.73 13.00
CA CYS A 421 -8.23 -0.77 11.54
C CYS A 421 -9.57 -0.69 10.78
N ALA A 422 -10.58 -1.42 11.23
CA ALA A 422 -11.92 -1.41 10.61
C ALA A 422 -12.58 -0.03 10.71
N GLU A 423 -12.53 0.60 11.89
CA GLU A 423 -13.06 1.95 12.16
C GLU A 423 -12.32 3.02 11.34
N SER A 424 -11.04 2.80 11.05
CA SER A 424 -10.23 3.68 10.19
C SER A 424 -10.36 3.36 8.70
N GLY A 425 -11.37 2.58 8.29
CA GLY A 425 -11.67 2.32 6.89
C GLY A 425 -10.72 1.34 6.17
N CYS A 426 -9.98 0.50 6.90
CA CYS A 426 -9.25 -0.58 6.24
C CYS A 426 -10.23 -1.53 5.56
N ARG A 427 -9.91 -1.98 4.34
CA ARG A 427 -10.66 -3.02 3.62
C ARG A 427 -10.31 -4.41 4.10
N ASP A 428 -9.07 -4.63 4.48
CA ASP A 428 -8.59 -5.91 4.96
C ASP A 428 -7.50 -5.76 6.04
N PHE A 429 -7.25 -6.86 6.75
CA PHE A 429 -6.21 -6.97 7.78
C PHE A 429 -5.37 -8.21 7.50
N ASP A 430 -4.08 -8.00 7.26
CA ASP A 430 -3.10 -9.03 6.96
C ASP A 430 -2.37 -9.42 8.25
N PHE A 431 -2.65 -10.65 8.71
CA PHE A 431 -1.99 -11.22 9.88
C PHE A 431 -0.53 -11.58 9.62
N TRP A 432 -0.05 -11.46 8.39
CA TRP A 432 1.27 -11.91 7.96
C TRP A 432 1.44 -13.43 8.11
N GLY A 433 2.69 -13.89 8.04
CA GLY A 433 3.10 -15.29 7.88
C GLY A 433 2.30 -16.37 8.60
N VAL A 434 1.84 -17.36 7.85
CA VAL A 434 1.33 -18.65 8.35
C VAL A 434 2.12 -19.81 7.75
N PRO A 435 2.06 -21.02 8.35
CA PRO A 435 2.57 -22.23 7.70
C PRO A 435 1.95 -22.42 6.31
N PRO A 436 2.66 -23.07 5.37
CA PRO A 436 2.06 -23.55 4.14
C PRO A 436 0.84 -24.44 4.40
N PRO A 437 -0.17 -24.46 3.51
CA PRO A 437 -1.31 -25.36 3.60
C PRO A 437 -0.87 -26.83 3.77
N GLY A 438 -1.54 -27.56 4.67
CA GLY A 438 -1.22 -28.96 4.96
C GLY A 438 -0.02 -29.19 5.89
N SER A 439 0.59 -28.13 6.43
CA SER A 439 1.64 -28.26 7.45
C SER A 439 1.10 -28.89 8.74
N GLY A 440 1.74 -29.95 9.23
CA GLY A 440 1.37 -30.62 10.46
C GLY A 440 1.86 -29.90 11.74
N PRO A 441 1.58 -30.48 12.92
CA PRO A 441 1.92 -29.91 14.24
C PRO A 441 3.40 -29.59 14.46
N GLU A 442 4.28 -30.32 13.79
CA GLU A 442 5.74 -30.19 13.82
C GLU A 442 6.29 -28.95 13.09
N HIS A 443 5.48 -28.24 12.29
CA HIS A 443 5.95 -27.02 11.64
C HIS A 443 6.22 -25.91 12.68
N PRO A 444 7.35 -25.18 12.62
CA PRO A 444 7.72 -24.17 13.63
C PRO A 444 6.67 -23.08 13.86
N TRP A 445 5.84 -22.80 12.86
CA TRP A 445 4.77 -21.80 12.92
C TRP A 445 3.37 -22.40 13.11
N HIS A 446 3.25 -23.68 13.45
CA HIS A 446 1.94 -24.34 13.61
C HIS A 446 1.04 -23.60 14.59
N GLY A 447 1.53 -23.30 15.80
CA GLY A 447 0.75 -22.57 16.81
C GLY A 447 0.33 -21.15 16.36
N LEU A 448 1.18 -20.45 15.61
CA LEU A 448 0.84 -19.15 15.01
C LEU A 448 -0.23 -19.30 13.93
N GLY A 449 -0.16 -20.34 13.11
CA GLY A 449 -1.17 -20.67 12.10
C GLY A 449 -2.53 -20.94 12.73
N VAL A 450 -2.57 -21.78 13.78
CA VAL A 450 -3.80 -22.08 14.54
C VAL A 450 -4.39 -20.79 15.10
N PHE A 451 -3.59 -19.98 15.81
CA PHE A 451 -4.02 -18.69 16.36
C PHE A 451 -4.65 -17.78 15.31
N LYS A 452 -3.98 -17.58 14.17
CA LYS A 452 -4.46 -16.70 13.09
C LYS A 452 -5.72 -17.23 12.41
N SER A 453 -5.84 -18.55 12.26
CA SER A 453 -7.03 -19.19 11.68
C SER A 453 -8.32 -18.93 12.47
N GLU A 454 -8.21 -18.65 13.79
CA GLU A 454 -9.38 -18.37 14.62
C GLU A 454 -10.06 -17.03 14.32
N PHE A 455 -9.36 -16.12 13.63
CA PHE A 455 -9.95 -14.86 13.15
C PHE A 455 -10.75 -15.05 11.86
N ASN A 456 -10.75 -16.26 11.28
CA ASN A 456 -11.55 -16.62 10.11
C ASN A 456 -11.22 -15.80 8.84
N GLY A 457 -9.94 -15.48 8.63
CA GLY A 457 -9.46 -14.88 7.38
C GLY A 457 -9.21 -15.92 6.28
N ARG A 458 -9.10 -15.45 5.04
CA ARG A 458 -8.72 -16.24 3.86
C ARG A 458 -7.20 -16.42 3.79
N GLU A 459 -6.76 -17.61 3.42
CA GLU A 459 -5.34 -17.88 3.17
C GLU A 459 -4.92 -17.35 1.79
N VAL A 460 -3.72 -16.77 1.73
CA VAL A 460 -3.12 -16.26 0.50
C VAL A 460 -1.72 -16.84 0.35
N ALA A 461 -1.46 -17.44 -0.81
CA ALA A 461 -0.14 -17.89 -1.22
C ALA A 461 0.50 -16.85 -2.17
N TYR A 462 1.80 -16.63 -2.00
CA TYR A 462 2.60 -15.75 -2.84
C TYR A 462 3.61 -16.56 -3.65
N ALA A 463 4.16 -15.94 -4.70
CA ALA A 463 5.21 -16.51 -5.54
C ALA A 463 6.45 -16.99 -4.76
N GLY A 464 6.65 -16.49 -3.54
CA GLY A 464 7.80 -16.85 -2.70
C GLY A 464 9.05 -16.05 -3.05
N ALA A 465 10.21 -16.56 -2.66
CA ALA A 465 11.48 -15.88 -2.81
C ALA A 465 12.29 -16.42 -3.99
N TRP A 466 12.82 -15.49 -4.78
CA TRP A 466 13.55 -15.80 -6.00
C TRP A 466 14.80 -14.94 -6.10
N GLU A 467 15.87 -15.51 -6.63
CA GLU A 467 17.09 -14.75 -6.90
C GLU A 467 17.68 -15.07 -8.27
N VAL A 468 18.33 -14.08 -8.86
CA VAL A 468 19.16 -14.24 -10.06
C VAL A 468 20.56 -13.73 -9.78
N VAL A 469 21.56 -14.53 -10.13
CA VAL A 469 22.98 -14.18 -9.99
C VAL A 469 23.44 -13.47 -11.25
N LEU A 470 23.81 -12.19 -11.10
CA LEU A 470 24.26 -11.32 -12.19
C LEU A 470 25.79 -11.28 -12.31
N SER A 471 26.51 -11.54 -11.20
CA SER A 471 27.96 -11.72 -11.18
C SER A 471 28.34 -12.84 -10.22
N ARG A 472 28.89 -13.94 -10.75
CA ARG A 472 29.31 -15.10 -9.93
C ARG A 472 30.39 -14.74 -8.91
N ALA A 473 31.40 -13.95 -9.34
CA ALA A 473 32.48 -13.50 -8.46
C ALA A 473 31.97 -12.60 -7.34
N GLY A 474 31.13 -11.61 -7.68
CA GLY A 474 30.52 -10.72 -6.69
C GLY A 474 29.60 -11.47 -5.72
N ALA A 475 28.78 -12.40 -6.23
CA ALA A 475 27.87 -13.19 -5.40
C ALA A 475 28.64 -14.10 -4.43
N ARG A 476 29.78 -14.67 -4.84
CA ARG A 476 30.66 -15.45 -3.96
C ARG A 476 31.26 -14.58 -2.85
N LEU A 477 31.69 -13.35 -3.17
CA LEU A 477 32.22 -12.41 -2.18
C LEU A 477 31.17 -12.04 -1.12
N LEU A 478 29.94 -11.73 -1.55
CA LEU A 478 28.82 -11.42 -0.65
C LEU A 478 28.48 -12.61 0.27
N SER A 479 28.48 -13.83 -0.25
CA SER A 479 28.24 -15.04 0.55
C SER A 479 29.30 -15.23 1.63
N LEU A 480 30.59 -15.05 1.30
CA LEU A 480 31.70 -15.16 2.26
C LEU A 480 31.59 -14.10 3.37
N GLU A 481 31.28 -12.85 3.00
CA GLU A 481 31.06 -11.77 3.95
C GLU A 481 29.91 -12.09 4.92
N LYS A 482 28.76 -12.56 4.39
CA LYS A 482 27.60 -12.93 5.20
C LYS A 482 27.93 -14.03 6.20
N SER A 483 28.67 -15.06 5.78
CA SER A 483 29.14 -16.13 6.67
C SER A 483 30.08 -15.61 7.76
N ALA A 484 31.01 -14.71 7.43
CA ALA A 484 31.90 -14.08 8.41
C ALA A 484 31.12 -13.25 9.44
N ARG A 485 30.18 -12.39 9.00
CA ARG A 485 29.32 -11.60 9.89
C ARG A 485 28.46 -12.49 10.79
N SER A 486 27.92 -13.58 10.27
CA SER A 486 27.13 -14.55 11.04
C SER A 486 27.97 -15.21 12.14
N ARG A 487 29.20 -15.63 11.84
CA ARG A 487 30.13 -16.18 12.84
C ARG A 487 30.47 -15.17 13.94
N VAL A 488 30.77 -13.92 13.57
CA VAL A 488 31.06 -12.85 14.54
C VAL A 488 29.85 -12.57 15.44
N ARG A 489 28.63 -12.53 14.89
CA ARG A 489 27.40 -12.39 15.67
C ARG A 489 27.18 -13.57 16.61
N GLY A 490 27.43 -14.80 16.16
CA GLY A 490 27.34 -16.01 16.98
C GLY A 490 28.30 -16.00 18.17
N ILE A 491 29.55 -15.54 17.96
CA ILE A 491 30.54 -15.40 19.04
C ILE A 491 30.09 -14.36 20.06
N ARG A 492 29.59 -13.19 19.63
CA ARG A 492 29.07 -12.16 20.54
C ARG A 492 27.86 -12.64 21.34
N ARG A 493 26.98 -13.47 20.74
CA ARG A 493 25.81 -14.05 21.39
C ARG A 493 26.14 -15.08 22.47
N ASN A 494 27.32 -15.69 22.43
CA ASN A 494 27.78 -16.65 23.45
C ASN A 494 28.54 -15.98 24.60
N ILE A 495 28.81 -14.67 24.50
CA ILE A 495 29.58 -13.88 25.48
C ILE A 495 28.66 -12.90 26.25
N SER A 496 27.44 -12.65 25.78
CA SER A 496 26.37 -11.90 26.44
C SER A 496 25.33 -12.85 27.03
#